data_AF-A0A2N1P041-F1
#
_entry.id   AF-A0A2N1P041-F1
#
_cell.length_a   1.000
_cell.length_b   1.000
_cell.length_c   1.000
_cell.angle_alpha   90.00
_cell.angle_beta   90.00
_cell.angle_gamma   90.00
#
_symmetry.space_group_name_H-M   'P 1'
#
loop_
_entity.id
_entity.type
_entity.pdbx_description
1 polymer ?
#
loop_
_entity_poly.entity_id
_entity_poly.type
_entity_poly.pdbx_seq_one_letter_code
_entity_poly.pdbx_strand_id
1 'polypeptide(L)'
;MDYNNNSVEGFWGKPTSTVDWCEKNYDVTHYIAEFFNTLSSLCMINAGIFGMIMHSKGFELRYTIAFVSIIVVGIGSILFHGTLLFSLQLFDEIPMMFCVLILLYNLVENKSQKKFGIWFPTLLICWGVAITSVMIGSGKEYDNEIMQDIEFYVFQGTFVITSIIVYIYTILIVFNPEGDPSVTKLWLLGSAVFLFGYIGWHIDLHFCSVVNQLPLSLPNPQLHAWWHLTASYGSYILCVLVSYERTKILGKKPTLKWIFNILPFVRLPVHNTNKNNEKRLFKNKKELLYDDENEQLDEKVPLLKDEN
;
A
#
# COMPACT_ATOMS: atom_id res chain seq x y z
N MET A 1 -11.31 -11.67 34.67
CA MET A 1 -11.11 -10.66 35.74
C MET A 1 -11.37 -9.33 35.08
N ASP A 2 -12.59 -8.84 35.26
CA ASP A 2 -13.19 -7.76 34.50
C ASP A 2 -12.53 -6.43 34.81
N TYR A 3 -11.67 -5.97 33.90
CA TYR A 3 -11.40 -4.55 33.78
C TYR A 3 -12.63 -3.94 33.09
N ASN A 4 -13.62 -3.58 33.89
CA ASN A 4 -14.78 -2.83 33.42
C ASN A 4 -14.30 -1.48 32.88
N ASN A 5 -13.91 -1.44 31.60
CA ASN A 5 -14.28 -0.36 30.70
C ASN A 5 -15.82 -0.34 30.70
N ASN A 6 -16.43 0.19 31.77
CA ASN A 6 -17.83 0.55 31.74
C ASN A 6 -17.96 1.47 30.55
N SER A 7 -18.57 0.96 29.48
CA SER A 7 -18.74 1.60 28.18
C SER A 7 -19.19 3.03 28.38
N VAL A 8 -18.24 3.97 28.41
CA VAL A 8 -18.55 5.39 28.53
C VAL A 8 -19.29 5.72 27.25
N GLU A 9 -20.56 6.03 27.39
CA GLU A 9 -21.38 6.41 26.24
C GLU A 9 -20.91 7.79 25.78
N GLY A 10 -20.19 7.80 24.66
CA GLY A 10 -19.78 9.02 24.00
C GLY A 10 -20.80 9.47 22.95
N PHE A 11 -20.38 10.37 22.08
CA PHE A 11 -21.24 10.95 21.05
C PHE A 11 -21.87 9.92 20.10
N TRP A 12 -21.17 8.82 19.80
CA TRP A 12 -21.60 7.79 18.86
C TRP A 12 -22.41 6.64 19.49
N GLY A 13 -22.77 6.78 20.78
CA GLY A 13 -23.48 5.76 21.54
C GLY A 13 -22.56 4.68 22.12
N LYS A 14 -23.16 3.58 22.55
CA LYS A 14 -22.44 2.47 23.19
C LYS A 14 -21.59 1.70 22.15
N PRO A 15 -20.30 1.41 22.45
CA PRO A 15 -19.46 0.56 21.62
C PRO A 15 -20.09 -0.80 21.31
N THR A 16 -20.13 -1.15 20.02
CA THR A 16 -20.68 -2.42 19.51
C THR A 16 -19.64 -3.30 18.85
N SER A 17 -18.39 -2.84 18.69
CA SER A 17 -17.28 -3.64 18.14
C SER A 17 -16.99 -4.90 18.95
N THR A 18 -16.47 -5.93 18.28
CA THR A 18 -16.04 -7.20 18.92
C THR A 18 -14.76 -7.00 19.74
N VAL A 19 -13.95 -5.99 19.38
CA VAL A 19 -12.71 -5.62 20.08
C VAL A 19 -12.76 -4.16 20.57
N ASP A 20 -12.20 -3.92 21.75
CA ASP A 20 -11.95 -2.61 22.39
C ASP A 20 -10.46 -2.58 22.78
N TRP A 21 -9.71 -1.54 22.40
CA TRP A 21 -8.26 -1.49 22.61
C TRP A 21 -7.92 -0.86 23.97
N CYS A 22 -6.63 -0.75 24.29
CA CYS A 22 -6.24 -0.25 25.60
C CYS A 22 -6.39 1.24 25.83
N GLU A 23 -6.57 2.00 24.77
CA GLU A 23 -6.86 3.42 24.89
C GLU A 23 -8.19 3.60 25.62
N LYS A 24 -8.26 4.57 26.54
CA LYS A 24 -9.49 4.83 27.28
C LYS A 24 -10.51 5.54 26.40
N ASN A 25 -11.70 4.95 26.31
CA ASN A 25 -12.79 5.46 25.50
C ASN A 25 -13.27 6.84 25.96
N TYR A 26 -13.29 7.78 25.02
CA TYR A 26 -13.73 9.17 25.16
C TYR A 26 -12.97 9.99 26.23
N ASP A 27 -11.74 9.57 26.59
CA ASP A 27 -10.94 10.20 27.66
C ASP A 27 -10.44 11.60 27.27
N VAL A 28 -10.07 11.79 26.00
CA VAL A 28 -9.60 13.09 25.49
C VAL A 28 -10.75 14.00 25.05
N THR A 29 -11.79 13.42 24.46
CA THR A 29 -12.95 14.15 23.93
C THR A 29 -14.18 13.26 23.83
N HIS A 30 -15.37 13.85 24.03
CA HIS A 30 -16.64 13.14 23.93
C HIS A 30 -16.99 12.70 22.49
N TYR A 31 -16.30 13.21 21.46
CA TYR A 31 -16.62 12.96 20.04
C TYR A 31 -15.83 11.82 19.38
N ILE A 32 -14.70 11.40 19.97
CA ILE A 32 -13.79 10.41 19.41
C ILE A 32 -13.53 9.38 20.51
N ALA A 33 -13.89 8.11 20.24
CA ALA A 33 -13.76 7.04 21.23
C ALA A 33 -12.29 6.80 21.61
N GLU A 34 -11.44 6.44 20.66
CA GLU A 34 -10.01 6.26 20.91
C GLU A 34 -9.22 7.34 20.14
N PHE A 35 -8.88 8.42 20.83
CA PHE A 35 -8.32 9.63 20.24
C PHE A 35 -6.97 9.41 19.54
N PHE A 36 -6.01 8.77 20.22
CA PHE A 36 -4.68 8.52 19.68
C PHE A 36 -4.71 7.46 18.58
N ASN A 37 -5.49 6.41 18.74
CA ASN A 37 -5.72 5.39 17.71
C ASN A 37 -6.34 6.01 16.45
N THR A 38 -7.35 6.88 16.61
CA THR A 38 -7.96 7.60 15.47
C THR A 38 -6.96 8.54 14.79
N LEU A 39 -6.24 9.37 15.55
CA LEU A 39 -5.34 10.37 14.98
C LEU A 39 -4.14 9.72 14.29
N SER A 40 -3.59 8.66 14.88
CA SER A 40 -2.45 7.93 14.32
C SER A 40 -2.79 7.31 12.97
N SER A 41 -4.04 6.88 12.72
CA SER A 41 -4.47 6.31 11.44
C SER A 41 -4.39 7.26 10.24
N LEU A 42 -4.27 8.58 10.46
CA LEU A 42 -3.98 9.55 9.38
C LEU A 42 -2.65 9.27 8.68
N CYS A 43 -1.69 8.60 9.34
CA CYS A 43 -0.42 8.24 8.71
C CYS A 43 -0.61 7.34 7.48
N MET A 44 -1.61 6.44 7.50
CA MET A 44 -1.96 5.55 6.39
C MET A 44 -2.48 6.34 5.19
N ILE A 45 -3.39 7.28 5.43
CA ILE A 45 -3.91 8.18 4.39
C ILE A 45 -2.76 8.95 3.74
N ASN A 46 -1.89 9.56 4.56
CA ASN A 46 -0.77 10.36 4.06
C ASN A 46 0.24 9.50 3.28
N ALA A 47 0.59 8.32 3.78
CA ALA A 47 1.52 7.39 3.11
C ALA A 47 0.95 6.90 1.76
N GLY A 48 -0.34 6.55 1.73
CA GLY A 48 -1.04 6.14 0.52
C GLY A 48 -1.12 7.26 -0.52
N ILE A 49 -1.50 8.49 -0.12
CA ILE A 49 -1.53 9.66 -1.01
C ILE A 49 -0.13 9.95 -1.57
N PHE A 50 0.88 9.95 -0.70
CA PHE A 50 2.26 10.19 -1.11
C PHE A 50 2.71 9.14 -2.14
N GLY A 51 2.51 7.85 -1.84
CA GLY A 51 2.84 6.76 -2.75
C GLY A 51 2.13 6.87 -4.10
N MET A 52 0.83 7.15 -4.07
CA MET A 52 0.00 7.34 -5.27
C MET A 52 0.53 8.48 -6.15
N ILE A 53 0.86 9.64 -5.57
CA ILE A 53 1.38 10.80 -6.31
C ILE A 53 2.75 10.47 -6.93
N MET A 54 3.66 9.94 -6.12
CA MET A 54 5.04 9.66 -6.56
C MET A 54 5.13 8.55 -7.62
N HIS A 55 4.15 7.65 -7.67
CA HIS A 55 4.08 6.54 -8.62
C HIS A 55 2.95 6.70 -9.65
N SER A 56 2.44 7.92 -9.84
CA SER A 56 1.32 8.20 -10.77
C SER A 56 1.69 8.09 -12.26
N LYS A 57 2.97 8.25 -12.63
CA LYS A 57 3.44 8.28 -14.03
C LYS A 57 4.51 7.23 -14.29
N GLY A 58 4.31 6.42 -15.33
CA GLY A 58 5.26 5.40 -15.76
C GLY A 58 5.15 4.06 -15.01
N PHE A 59 4.23 3.95 -14.05
CA PHE A 59 3.90 2.72 -13.34
C PHE A 59 2.56 2.14 -13.83
N GLU A 60 2.37 0.84 -13.62
CA GLU A 60 1.11 0.17 -13.95
C GLU A 60 0.02 0.54 -12.91
N LEU A 61 -1.24 0.64 -13.35
CA LEU A 61 -2.38 1.05 -12.51
C LEU A 61 -2.50 0.24 -11.19
N ARG A 62 -2.10 -1.03 -11.20
CA ARG A 62 -2.12 -1.92 -10.03
C ARG A 62 -1.31 -1.41 -8.83
N TYR A 63 -0.28 -0.58 -9.07
CA TYR A 63 0.49 0.05 -7.99
C TYR A 63 -0.23 1.26 -7.41
N THR A 64 -0.88 2.07 -8.25
CA THR A 64 -1.79 3.11 -7.81
C THR A 64 -2.91 2.51 -6.95
N ILE A 65 -3.50 1.39 -7.38
CA ILE A 65 -4.53 0.67 -6.61
C ILE A 65 -3.98 0.21 -5.26
N ALA A 66 -2.75 -0.31 -5.19
CA ALA A 66 -2.13 -0.72 -3.92
C ALA A 66 -1.89 0.45 -2.95
N PHE A 67 -1.50 1.62 -3.45
CA PHE A 67 -1.37 2.80 -2.59
C PHE A 67 -2.74 3.34 -2.16
N VAL A 68 -3.75 3.30 -3.05
CA VAL A 68 -5.13 3.68 -2.71
C VAL A 68 -5.72 2.75 -1.67
N SER A 69 -5.44 1.43 -1.71
CA SER A 69 -5.96 0.52 -0.67
C SER A 69 -5.43 0.85 0.72
N ILE A 70 -4.21 1.37 0.86
CA ILE A 70 -3.70 1.87 2.15
C ILE A 70 -4.52 3.09 2.62
N ILE A 71 -4.93 3.98 1.71
CA ILE A 71 -5.80 5.13 2.05
C ILE A 71 -7.14 4.62 2.57
N VAL A 72 -7.75 3.63 1.90
CA VAL A 72 -9.04 3.07 2.29
C VAL A 72 -8.96 2.43 3.68
N VAL A 73 -7.90 1.67 3.97
CA VAL A 73 -7.63 1.15 5.33
C VAL A 73 -7.54 2.29 6.35
N GLY A 74 -6.79 3.36 6.03
CA GLY A 74 -6.66 4.51 6.91
C GLY A 74 -7.99 5.21 7.23
N ILE A 75 -8.87 5.34 6.24
CA ILE A 75 -10.21 5.89 6.43
C ILE A 75 -11.05 4.95 7.32
N GLY A 76 -11.01 3.66 7.04
CA GLY A 76 -11.69 2.63 7.83
C GLY A 76 -11.29 2.67 9.30
N SER A 77 -9.99 2.64 9.56
CA SER A 77 -9.40 2.72 10.89
C SER A 77 -9.79 4.00 11.64
N ILE A 78 -9.80 5.18 10.98
CA ILE A 78 -10.28 6.43 11.59
C ILE A 78 -11.75 6.32 11.99
N LEU A 79 -12.59 5.76 11.12
CA LEU A 79 -14.01 5.60 11.40
C LEU A 79 -14.24 4.60 12.55
N PHE A 80 -13.52 3.47 12.54
CA PHE A 80 -13.61 2.46 13.58
C PHE A 80 -13.17 3.01 14.94
N HIS A 81 -11.92 3.47 15.08
CA HIS A 81 -11.41 3.98 16.35
C HIS A 81 -12.13 5.26 16.81
N GLY A 82 -12.72 6.01 15.90
CA GLY A 82 -13.53 7.17 16.21
C GLY A 82 -14.83 6.83 16.92
N THR A 83 -15.42 5.66 16.66
CA THR A 83 -16.78 5.33 17.11
C THR A 83 -16.92 4.01 17.87
N LEU A 84 -16.01 3.05 17.69
CA LEU A 84 -16.08 1.66 18.15
C LEU A 84 -17.40 0.95 17.78
N LEU A 85 -17.88 1.20 16.56
CA LEU A 85 -19.08 0.55 16.03
C LEU A 85 -18.68 -0.65 15.18
N PHE A 86 -19.38 -1.78 15.36
CA PHE A 86 -19.08 -3.02 14.63
C PHE A 86 -19.12 -2.83 13.11
N SER A 87 -20.11 -2.10 12.59
CA SER A 87 -20.19 -1.81 11.15
C SER A 87 -18.94 -1.07 10.66
N LEU A 88 -18.37 -0.17 11.46
CA LEU A 88 -17.17 0.59 11.13
C LEU A 88 -15.88 -0.20 11.39
N GLN A 89 -15.88 -1.17 12.31
CA GLN A 89 -14.83 -2.18 12.44
C GLN A 89 -14.65 -2.96 11.13
N LEU A 90 -15.77 -3.39 10.52
CA LEU A 90 -15.74 -4.04 9.21
C LEU A 90 -15.14 -3.13 8.12
N PHE A 91 -15.34 -1.80 8.20
CA PHE A 91 -14.72 -0.83 7.28
C PHE A 91 -13.20 -0.68 7.50
N ASP A 92 -12.64 -1.11 8.62
CA ASP A 92 -11.18 -1.18 8.83
C ASP A 92 -10.62 -2.53 8.35
N GLU A 93 -11.19 -3.62 8.84
CA GLU A 93 -10.65 -4.97 8.65
C GLU A 93 -10.83 -5.51 7.22
N ILE A 94 -11.98 -5.26 6.58
CA ILE A 94 -12.21 -5.75 5.21
C ILE A 94 -11.23 -5.09 4.22
N PRO A 95 -11.02 -3.75 4.21
CA PRO A 95 -9.99 -3.14 3.38
C PRO A 95 -8.58 -3.67 3.65
N MET A 96 -8.23 -4.03 4.89
CA MET A 96 -6.93 -4.65 5.19
C MET A 96 -6.77 -5.98 4.43
N MET A 97 -7.82 -6.81 4.41
CA MET A 97 -7.84 -8.07 3.63
C MET A 97 -7.63 -7.82 2.13
N PHE A 98 -8.36 -6.87 1.55
CA PHE A 98 -8.18 -6.55 0.13
C PHE A 98 -6.80 -5.96 -0.16
N CYS A 99 -6.24 -5.15 0.74
CA CYS A 99 -4.89 -4.60 0.61
C CYS A 99 -3.83 -5.71 0.50
N VAL A 100 -3.88 -6.73 1.37
CA VAL A 100 -2.92 -7.84 1.32
C VAL A 100 -3.14 -8.73 0.08
N LEU A 101 -4.39 -8.91 -0.38
CA LEU A 101 -4.70 -9.62 -1.62
C LEU A 101 -4.16 -8.88 -2.86
N ILE A 102 -4.23 -7.55 -2.89
CA ILE A 102 -3.64 -6.71 -3.95
C ILE A 102 -2.12 -6.85 -3.95
N LEU A 103 -1.47 -6.86 -2.78
CA LEU A 103 -0.03 -7.11 -2.67
C LEU A 103 0.34 -8.52 -3.19
N LEU A 104 -0.44 -9.54 -2.83
CA LEU A 104 -0.25 -10.90 -3.34
C LEU A 104 -0.37 -10.94 -4.87
N TYR A 105 -1.38 -10.27 -5.44
CA TYR A 105 -1.51 -10.12 -6.90
C TYR A 105 -0.25 -9.51 -7.52
N ASN A 106 0.21 -8.38 -6.98
CA ASN A 106 1.36 -7.65 -7.50
C ASN A 106 2.66 -8.47 -7.43
N LEU A 107 2.83 -9.31 -6.41
CA LEU A 107 3.99 -10.18 -6.22
C LEU A 107 3.98 -11.40 -7.14
N VAL A 108 2.84 -12.10 -7.25
CA VAL A 108 2.72 -13.31 -8.07
C VAL A 108 2.76 -12.96 -9.56
N GLU A 109 2.11 -11.88 -9.98
CA GLU A 109 2.11 -11.37 -11.35
C GLU A 109 3.26 -10.37 -11.60
N ASN A 110 4.41 -10.56 -10.95
CA ASN A 110 5.57 -9.66 -11.09
C ASN A 110 6.47 -9.97 -12.31
N LYS A 111 6.24 -11.08 -13.03
CA LYS A 111 7.03 -11.49 -14.20
C LYS A 111 6.73 -10.65 -15.43
N SER A 112 7.68 -10.53 -16.38
CA SER A 112 7.59 -9.66 -17.56
C SER A 112 6.24 -9.72 -18.28
N GLN A 113 5.70 -10.93 -18.46
CA GLN A 113 4.35 -11.19 -18.92
C GLN A 113 3.47 -11.75 -17.80
N LYS A 114 2.16 -11.48 -17.87
CA LYS A 114 1.20 -12.05 -16.92
C LYS A 114 1.12 -13.56 -17.11
N LYS A 115 1.27 -14.32 -16.04
CA LYS A 115 1.28 -15.79 -16.08
C LYS A 115 -0.13 -16.38 -16.05
N PHE A 116 -0.99 -15.87 -15.15
CA PHE A 116 -2.31 -16.44 -14.89
C PHE A 116 -3.46 -15.60 -15.47
N GLY A 117 -3.16 -14.40 -15.98
CA GLY A 117 -4.13 -13.56 -16.69
C GLY A 117 -5.26 -13.07 -15.79
N ILE A 118 -6.51 -13.18 -16.26
CA ILE A 118 -7.70 -12.70 -15.55
C ILE A 118 -8.18 -13.65 -14.45
N TRP A 119 -7.84 -14.95 -14.54
CA TRP A 119 -8.32 -15.95 -13.58
C TRP A 119 -7.85 -15.69 -12.15
N PHE A 120 -6.60 -15.28 -11.99
CA PHE A 120 -6.02 -15.06 -10.68
C PHE A 120 -6.62 -13.87 -9.91
N PRO A 121 -6.73 -12.65 -10.47
CA PRO A 121 -7.41 -11.56 -9.77
C PRO A 121 -8.89 -11.86 -9.50
N THR A 122 -9.58 -12.58 -10.40
CA THR A 122 -10.97 -13.04 -10.13
C THR A 122 -11.02 -13.97 -8.92
N LEU A 123 -10.11 -14.93 -8.81
CA LEU A 123 -10.01 -15.83 -7.65
C LEU A 123 -9.80 -15.05 -6.35
N LEU A 124 -8.88 -14.07 -6.34
CA LEU A 124 -8.60 -13.26 -5.16
C LEU A 124 -9.81 -12.40 -4.75
N ILE A 125 -10.55 -11.85 -5.72
CA ILE A 125 -11.78 -11.10 -5.45
C ILE A 125 -12.85 -12.02 -4.87
N CYS A 126 -13.09 -13.20 -5.48
CA CYS A 126 -14.05 -14.17 -4.96
C CYS A 126 -13.69 -14.61 -3.54
N TRP A 127 -12.40 -14.81 -3.26
CA TRP A 127 -11.91 -15.12 -1.91
C TRP A 127 -12.19 -13.98 -0.93
N GLY A 128 -11.83 -12.74 -1.28
CA GLY A 128 -12.10 -11.57 -0.44
C GLY A 128 -13.60 -11.38 -0.16
N VAL A 129 -14.46 -11.58 -1.16
CA VAL A 129 -15.93 -11.53 -1.02
C VAL A 129 -16.46 -12.65 -0.13
N ALA A 130 -15.90 -13.86 -0.22
CA ALA A 130 -16.29 -14.98 0.64
C ALA A 130 -15.97 -14.67 2.11
N ILE A 131 -14.76 -14.17 2.40
CA ILE A 131 -14.36 -13.75 3.75
C ILE A 131 -15.24 -12.60 4.26
N THR A 132 -15.47 -11.59 3.42
CA THR A 132 -16.37 -10.47 3.73
C THR A 132 -17.78 -10.94 4.09
N SER A 133 -18.32 -11.90 3.35
CA SER A 133 -19.65 -12.47 3.62
C SER A 133 -19.71 -13.15 4.98
N VAL A 134 -18.65 -13.85 5.39
CA VAL A 134 -18.57 -14.48 6.72
C VAL A 134 -18.47 -13.41 7.80
N MET A 135 -17.63 -12.39 7.64
CA MET A 135 -17.47 -11.31 8.61
C MET A 135 -18.77 -10.52 8.83
N ILE A 136 -19.48 -10.17 7.74
CA ILE A 136 -20.79 -9.50 7.84
C ILE A 136 -21.85 -10.40 8.46
N GLY A 137 -21.83 -11.70 8.16
CA GLY A 137 -22.76 -12.70 8.70
C GLY A 137 -22.41 -13.19 10.11
N SER A 138 -21.41 -12.60 10.76
CA SER A 138 -20.96 -12.93 12.11
C SER A 138 -20.71 -11.64 12.92
N GLY A 139 -20.15 -11.74 14.12
CA GLY A 139 -19.87 -10.59 14.98
C GLY A 139 -20.96 -10.28 16.01
N LYS A 140 -20.91 -9.05 16.54
CA LYS A 140 -21.62 -8.65 17.78
C LYS A 140 -23.08 -8.27 17.61
N GLU A 141 -23.58 -8.23 16.37
CA GLU A 141 -25.04 -8.17 16.11
C GLU A 141 -25.74 -9.45 16.62
N TYR A 142 -25.01 -10.54 16.74
CA TYR A 142 -25.46 -11.77 17.35
C TYR A 142 -25.00 -11.78 18.81
N ASP A 143 -25.94 -11.90 19.75
CA ASP A 143 -25.68 -12.03 21.19
C ASP A 143 -25.17 -13.45 21.53
N ASN A 144 -24.15 -13.90 20.77
CA ASN A 144 -23.56 -15.22 20.82
C ASN A 144 -22.04 -15.08 20.68
N GLU A 145 -21.30 -15.45 21.73
CA GLU A 145 -19.84 -15.41 21.77
C GLU A 145 -19.19 -16.12 20.58
N ILE A 146 -19.77 -17.25 20.14
CA ILE A 146 -19.25 -18.02 18.99
C ILE A 146 -19.26 -17.17 17.71
N MET A 147 -20.29 -16.35 17.50
CA MET A 147 -20.37 -15.51 16.30
C MET A 147 -19.34 -14.37 16.34
N GLN A 148 -19.02 -13.86 17.53
CA GLN A 148 -17.97 -12.86 17.70
C GLN A 148 -16.58 -13.48 17.46
N ASP A 149 -16.34 -14.68 17.99
CA ASP A 149 -15.10 -15.43 17.75
C ASP A 149 -14.92 -15.77 16.27
N ILE A 150 -15.99 -16.18 15.56
CA ILE A 150 -15.93 -16.48 14.13
C ILE A 150 -15.43 -15.27 13.34
N GLU A 151 -16.00 -14.09 13.58
CA GLU A 151 -15.59 -12.85 12.91
C GLU A 151 -14.09 -12.60 13.11
N PHE A 152 -13.67 -12.54 14.38
CA PHE A 152 -12.29 -12.24 14.77
C PHE A 152 -11.29 -13.27 14.20
N TYR A 153 -11.51 -14.57 14.41
CA TYR A 153 -10.55 -15.60 13.99
C TYR A 153 -10.54 -15.82 12.47
N VAL A 154 -11.66 -15.64 11.78
CA VAL A 154 -11.68 -15.72 10.31
C VAL A 154 -10.89 -14.56 9.72
N PHE A 155 -11.10 -13.33 10.20
CA PHE A 155 -10.32 -12.18 9.77
C PHE A 155 -8.82 -12.39 10.09
N GLN A 156 -8.47 -12.57 11.36
CA GLN A 156 -7.07 -12.68 11.81
C GLN A 156 -6.36 -13.85 11.14
N GLY A 157 -6.99 -15.04 11.11
CA GLY A 157 -6.41 -16.23 10.51
C GLY A 157 -6.13 -16.05 9.01
N THR A 158 -7.10 -15.54 8.26
CA THR A 158 -6.92 -15.33 6.81
C THR A 158 -5.96 -14.19 6.50
N PHE A 159 -5.98 -13.12 7.29
CA PHE A 159 -5.04 -12.00 7.16
C PHE A 159 -3.60 -12.44 7.40
N VAL A 160 -3.34 -13.18 8.50
CA VAL A 160 -2.01 -13.67 8.87
C VAL A 160 -1.48 -14.66 7.84
N ILE A 161 -2.29 -15.65 7.43
CA ILE A 161 -1.88 -16.62 6.41
C ILE A 161 -1.53 -15.91 5.10
N THR A 162 -2.37 -14.99 4.63
CA THR A 162 -2.12 -14.26 3.37
C THR A 162 -0.88 -13.37 3.50
N SER A 163 -0.69 -12.73 4.64
CA SER A 163 0.49 -11.90 4.93
C SER A 163 1.78 -12.72 4.95
N ILE A 164 1.77 -13.93 5.52
CA ILE A 164 2.91 -14.87 5.48
C ILE A 164 3.24 -15.23 4.03
N ILE A 165 2.25 -15.55 3.20
CA ILE A 165 2.46 -15.86 1.79
C ILE A 165 3.09 -14.67 1.06
N VAL A 166 2.52 -13.47 1.22
CA VAL A 166 3.08 -12.22 0.68
C VAL A 166 4.53 -12.04 1.12
N TYR A 167 4.81 -12.23 2.40
CA TYR A 167 6.14 -12.03 2.97
C TYR A 167 7.16 -13.05 2.43
N ILE A 168 6.77 -14.31 2.27
CA ILE A 168 7.60 -15.34 1.60
C ILE A 168 7.97 -14.89 0.18
N TYR A 169 7.01 -14.38 -0.60
CA TYR A 169 7.31 -13.86 -1.94
C TYR A 169 8.30 -12.68 -1.90
N THR A 170 8.21 -11.80 -0.90
CA THR A 170 9.18 -10.70 -0.75
C THR A 170 10.58 -11.21 -0.42
N ILE A 171 10.71 -12.23 0.44
CA ILE A 171 11.97 -12.91 0.75
C ILE A 171 12.62 -13.46 -0.54
N LEU A 172 11.83 -14.14 -1.38
CA LEU A 172 12.32 -14.68 -2.65
C LEU A 172 12.85 -13.59 -3.60
N ILE A 173 12.33 -12.36 -3.50
CA ILE A 173 12.82 -11.23 -4.30
C ILE A 173 14.11 -10.66 -3.70
N VAL A 174 14.14 -10.37 -2.41
CA VAL A 174 15.27 -9.65 -1.79
C VAL A 174 16.53 -10.49 -1.58
N PHE A 175 16.39 -11.82 -1.54
CA PHE A 175 17.51 -12.77 -1.48
C PHE A 175 17.91 -13.31 -2.85
N ASN A 176 17.40 -12.74 -3.95
CA ASN A 176 17.91 -13.03 -5.28
C ASN A 176 19.37 -12.54 -5.40
N PRO A 177 20.34 -13.39 -5.80
CA PRO A 177 21.73 -12.99 -5.99
C PRO A 177 21.94 -11.85 -7.01
N GLU A 178 21.02 -11.69 -7.96
CA GLU A 178 21.00 -10.59 -8.95
C GLU A 178 20.17 -9.36 -8.47
N GLY A 179 19.74 -9.39 -7.22
CA GLY A 179 18.97 -8.35 -6.55
C GLY A 179 19.75 -7.05 -6.36
N ASP A 180 19.04 -5.94 -6.18
CA ASP A 180 19.67 -4.66 -5.80
C ASP A 180 19.80 -4.60 -4.26
N PRO A 181 21.01 -4.47 -3.68
CA PRO A 181 21.21 -4.41 -2.23
C PRO A 181 20.41 -3.29 -1.55
N SER A 182 20.09 -2.22 -2.27
CA SER A 182 19.28 -1.11 -1.76
C SER A 182 17.85 -1.56 -1.43
N VAL A 183 17.32 -2.51 -2.19
CA VAL A 183 15.99 -3.10 -1.96
C VAL A 183 16.01 -4.02 -0.75
N THR A 184 17.08 -4.80 -0.56
CA THR A 184 17.24 -5.63 0.65
C THR A 184 17.32 -4.76 1.91
N LYS A 185 18.07 -3.64 1.87
CA LYS A 185 18.12 -2.68 2.99
C LYS A 185 16.75 -2.05 3.28
N LEU A 186 16.03 -1.68 2.21
CA LEU A 186 14.68 -1.13 2.30
C LEU A 186 13.72 -2.12 2.97
N TRP A 187 13.77 -3.39 2.54
CA TRP A 187 12.97 -4.47 3.11
C TRP A 187 13.32 -4.71 4.59
N LEU A 188 14.61 -4.83 4.94
CA LEU A 188 15.04 -5.01 6.33
C LEU A 188 14.56 -3.89 7.25
N LEU A 189 14.62 -2.64 6.78
CA LEU A 189 14.07 -1.50 7.52
C LEU A 189 12.56 -1.65 7.71
N GLY A 190 11.80 -1.89 6.63
CA GLY A 190 10.35 -2.06 6.71
C GLY A 190 9.94 -3.21 7.64
N SER A 191 10.64 -4.34 7.55
CA SER A 191 10.44 -5.53 8.38
C SER A 191 10.71 -5.26 9.86
N ALA A 192 11.80 -4.55 10.18
CA ALA A 192 12.13 -4.20 11.56
C ALA A 192 11.08 -3.24 12.17
N VAL A 193 10.68 -2.22 11.40
CA VAL A 193 9.64 -1.26 11.82
C VAL A 193 8.30 -1.96 12.03
N PHE A 194 7.88 -2.82 11.09
CA PHE A 194 6.62 -3.56 11.20
C PHE A 194 6.63 -4.53 12.39
N LEU A 195 7.73 -5.26 12.62
CA LEU A 195 7.85 -6.19 13.74
C LEU A 195 7.76 -5.47 15.09
N PHE A 196 8.40 -4.30 15.22
CA PHE A 196 8.27 -3.46 16.42
C PHE A 196 6.80 -3.11 16.70
N GLY A 197 6.08 -2.67 15.67
CA GLY A 197 4.65 -2.41 15.74
C GLY A 197 3.83 -3.63 16.15
N TYR A 198 4.07 -4.76 15.49
CA TYR A 198 3.34 -6.00 15.71
C TYR A 198 3.50 -6.52 17.15
N ILE A 199 4.70 -6.38 17.72
CA ILE A 199 4.93 -6.67 19.15
C ILE A 199 4.10 -5.72 20.02
N GLY A 200 4.09 -4.42 19.72
CA GLY A 200 3.28 -3.42 20.43
C GLY A 200 1.78 -3.75 20.38
N TRP A 201 1.27 -4.11 19.21
CA TRP A 201 -0.12 -4.53 18.98
C TRP A 201 -0.52 -5.72 19.86
N HIS A 202 0.32 -6.76 19.93
CA HIS A 202 0.09 -7.93 20.78
C HIS A 202 0.12 -7.59 22.27
N ILE A 203 1.01 -6.68 22.68
CA ILE A 203 1.08 -6.22 24.07
C ILE A 203 -0.19 -5.45 24.44
N ASP A 204 -0.67 -4.57 23.56
CA ASP A 204 -1.93 -3.83 23.74
C ASP A 204 -3.09 -4.83 23.89
N LEU A 205 -3.26 -5.75 22.93
CA LEU A 205 -4.37 -6.69 22.91
C LEU A 205 -4.42 -7.63 24.14
N HIS A 206 -3.27 -8.14 24.59
CA HIS A 206 -3.24 -9.21 25.61
C HIS A 206 -2.87 -8.74 27.03
N PHE A 207 -2.19 -7.60 27.18
CA PHE A 207 -1.65 -7.15 28.47
C PHE A 207 -2.19 -5.79 28.89
N CYS A 208 -3.43 -5.50 28.48
CA CYS A 208 -4.04 -4.20 28.64
C CYS A 208 -4.09 -3.65 30.08
N SER A 209 -4.40 -4.52 31.04
CA SER A 209 -4.42 -4.16 32.46
C SER A 209 -3.06 -3.69 32.96
N VAL A 210 -1.98 -4.26 32.43
CA VAL A 210 -0.59 -3.88 32.76
C VAL A 210 -0.22 -2.57 32.07
N VAL A 211 -0.56 -2.42 30.77
CA VAL A 211 -0.27 -1.22 29.98
C VAL A 211 -0.98 0.02 30.54
N ASN A 212 -2.19 -0.16 31.09
CA ASN A 212 -2.94 0.91 31.73
C ASN A 212 -2.51 1.21 33.19
N GLN A 213 -1.66 0.39 33.80
CA GLN A 213 -1.19 0.53 35.18
C GLN A 213 0.34 0.45 35.29
N LEU A 214 1.03 1.20 34.43
CA LEU A 214 2.49 1.21 34.44
C LEU A 214 3.06 1.76 35.77
N PRO A 215 4.22 1.24 36.22
CA PRO A 215 4.86 1.72 37.43
C PRO A 215 5.23 3.20 37.31
N LEU A 216 5.40 3.86 38.46
CA LEU A 216 5.74 5.29 38.55
C LEU A 216 4.67 6.24 38.00
N SER A 217 3.41 5.80 37.89
CA SER A 217 2.30 6.59 37.32
C SER A 217 2.55 7.05 35.88
N LEU A 218 3.30 6.25 35.11
CA LEU A 218 3.48 6.51 33.68
C LEU A 218 2.14 6.32 32.95
N PRO A 219 1.80 7.21 32.00
CA PRO A 219 0.58 7.06 31.21
C PRO A 219 0.68 5.87 30.25
N ASN A 220 -0.48 5.38 29.81
CA ASN A 220 -0.54 4.38 28.73
C ASN A 220 0.22 4.90 27.50
N PRO A 221 1.22 4.16 26.98
CA PRO A 221 2.06 4.57 25.86
C PRO A 221 1.36 4.50 24.48
N GLN A 222 0.09 4.08 24.44
CA GLN A 222 -0.74 3.97 23.24
C GLN A 222 -0.12 3.04 22.19
N LEU A 223 0.15 1.78 22.57
CA LEU A 223 0.90 0.86 21.71
C LEU A 223 0.16 0.55 20.40
N HIS A 224 -1.17 0.51 20.43
CA HIS A 224 -1.98 0.36 19.23
C HIS A 224 -1.86 1.56 18.27
N ALA A 225 -1.75 2.79 18.78
CA ALA A 225 -1.46 3.96 17.95
C ALA A 225 -0.09 3.86 17.27
N TRP A 226 0.93 3.35 17.96
CA TRP A 226 2.25 3.06 17.34
C TRP A 226 2.18 1.96 16.28
N TRP A 227 1.29 0.98 16.46
CA TRP A 227 1.00 -0.03 15.45
C TRP A 227 0.51 0.63 14.15
N HIS A 228 -0.41 1.60 14.19
CA HIS A 228 -0.85 2.29 12.97
C HIS A 228 0.30 2.93 12.20
N LEU A 229 1.19 3.64 12.89
CA LEU A 229 2.37 4.29 12.28
C LEU A 229 3.29 3.28 11.60
N THR A 230 3.59 2.19 12.30
CA THR A 230 4.56 1.19 11.86
C THR A 230 4.01 0.25 10.81
N ALA A 231 2.74 -0.16 10.91
CA ALA A 231 2.03 -0.93 9.90
C ALA A 231 1.82 -0.11 8.62
N SER A 232 1.50 1.18 8.74
CA SER A 232 1.45 2.11 7.61
C SER A 232 2.80 2.18 6.89
N TYR A 233 3.89 2.39 7.63
CA TYR A 233 5.21 2.46 7.05
C TYR A 233 5.62 1.14 6.41
N GLY A 234 5.42 0.00 7.08
CA GLY A 234 5.73 -1.32 6.54
C GLY A 234 4.97 -1.63 5.24
N SER A 235 3.65 -1.39 5.23
CA SER A 235 2.81 -1.60 4.02
C SER A 235 3.19 -0.67 2.88
N TYR A 236 3.52 0.59 3.17
CA TYR A 236 4.07 1.54 2.21
C TYR A 236 5.38 1.04 1.59
N ILE A 237 6.32 0.57 2.42
CA ILE A 237 7.60 0.02 1.97
C ILE A 237 7.40 -1.18 1.05
N LEU A 238 6.47 -2.08 1.37
CA LEU A 238 6.14 -3.23 0.51
C LEU A 238 5.62 -2.76 -0.86
N CYS A 239 4.73 -1.76 -0.90
CA CYS A 239 4.24 -1.21 -2.17
C CYS A 239 5.37 -0.61 -3.02
N VAL A 240 6.29 0.13 -2.40
CA VAL A 240 7.48 0.70 -3.07
C VAL A 240 8.40 -0.40 -3.60
N LEU A 241 8.66 -1.44 -2.80
CA LEU A 241 9.48 -2.59 -3.16
C LEU A 241 8.92 -3.30 -4.39
N VAL A 242 7.64 -3.66 -4.38
CA VAL A 242 7.03 -4.39 -5.51
C VAL A 242 6.95 -3.51 -6.76
N SER A 243 6.76 -2.20 -6.60
CA SER A 243 6.84 -1.23 -7.71
C SER A 243 8.25 -1.14 -8.31
N TYR A 244 9.28 -1.14 -7.48
CA TYR A 244 10.69 -1.13 -7.90
C TYR A 244 11.03 -2.38 -8.70
N GLU A 245 10.71 -3.54 -8.13
CA GLU A 245 11.05 -4.84 -8.72
C GLU A 245 10.38 -5.05 -10.06
N ARG A 246 9.11 -4.67 -10.18
CA ARG A 246 8.42 -4.72 -11.47
C ARG A 246 9.06 -3.85 -12.52
N THR A 247 9.36 -2.60 -12.17
CA THR A 247 9.93 -1.66 -13.12
C THR A 247 11.35 -2.07 -13.52
N LYS A 248 12.11 -2.72 -12.63
CA LYS A 248 13.39 -3.36 -12.94
C LYS A 248 13.21 -4.51 -13.94
N ILE A 249 12.27 -5.43 -13.69
CA ILE A 249 11.95 -6.56 -14.59
C ILE A 249 11.52 -6.08 -15.98
N LEU A 250 10.79 -4.97 -16.06
CA LEU A 250 10.38 -4.35 -17.34
C LEU A 250 11.51 -3.56 -18.03
N GLY A 251 12.73 -3.56 -17.50
CA GLY A 251 13.88 -2.87 -18.09
C GLY A 251 13.81 -1.34 -17.99
N LYS A 252 12.94 -0.78 -17.12
CA LYS A 252 12.75 0.68 -16.98
C LYS A 252 13.84 1.37 -16.15
N LYS A 253 14.87 0.63 -15.71
CA LYS A 253 16.04 1.12 -14.94
C LYS A 253 15.62 2.03 -13.75
N PRO A 254 14.78 1.53 -12.83
CA PRO A 254 14.34 2.30 -11.68
C PRO A 254 15.50 2.66 -10.75
N THR A 255 15.33 3.73 -9.97
CA THR A 255 16.25 4.10 -8.88
C THR A 255 15.46 4.40 -7.62
N LEU A 256 15.98 4.00 -6.46
CA LEU A 256 15.38 4.33 -5.17
C LEU A 256 15.86 5.74 -4.74
N LYS A 257 14.91 6.61 -4.38
CA LYS A 257 15.17 7.96 -3.87
C LYS A 257 14.44 8.15 -2.55
N TRP A 258 14.90 9.10 -1.74
CA TRP A 258 14.36 9.35 -0.40
C TRP A 258 14.02 10.82 -0.24
N ILE A 259 12.89 11.09 0.40
CA ILE A 259 12.55 12.43 0.92
C ILE A 259 12.91 12.46 2.40
N PHE A 260 13.73 13.44 2.79
CA PHE A 260 14.25 13.61 4.16
C PHE A 260 14.88 12.34 4.77
N ASN A 261 15.37 11.41 3.96
CA ASN A 261 15.85 10.08 4.39
C ASN A 261 14.80 9.24 5.15
N ILE A 262 13.52 9.58 5.04
CA ILE A 262 12.41 8.90 5.73
C ILE A 262 11.49 8.23 4.72
N LEU A 263 11.09 8.93 3.66
CA LEU A 263 10.09 8.42 2.71
C LEU A 263 10.74 7.99 1.39
N PRO A 264 10.94 6.67 1.17
CA PRO A 264 11.53 6.15 -0.06
C PRO A 264 10.51 6.08 -1.18
N PHE A 265 10.90 6.37 -2.42
CA PHE A 265 10.06 6.22 -3.60
C PHE A 265 10.87 5.77 -4.82
N VAL A 266 10.19 5.18 -5.79
CA VAL A 266 10.81 4.75 -7.05
C VAL A 266 10.81 5.90 -8.05
N ARG A 267 11.99 6.26 -8.53
CA ARG A 267 12.16 7.23 -9.62
C ARG A 267 12.53 6.52 -10.91
N LEU A 268 11.74 6.73 -11.94
CA LEU A 268 12.03 6.28 -13.30
C LEU A 268 12.85 7.34 -14.06
N PRO A 269 13.73 6.94 -14.99
CA PRO A 269 14.40 7.87 -15.89
C PRO A 269 13.37 8.63 -16.73
N VAL A 270 13.59 9.94 -16.93
CA VAL A 270 12.78 10.72 -17.87
C VAL A 270 13.09 10.21 -19.27
N HIS A 271 12.15 9.52 -19.91
CA HIS A 271 12.26 9.23 -21.33
C HIS A 271 12.19 10.58 -22.07
N ASN A 272 13.32 11.08 -22.54
CA ASN A 272 13.41 12.20 -23.47
C ASN A 272 12.86 11.77 -24.85
N THR A 273 11.57 11.48 -24.95
CA THR A 273 10.88 11.26 -26.23
C THR A 273 10.94 12.52 -27.11
N ASN A 274 10.94 13.72 -26.53
CA ASN A 274 11.03 14.96 -27.29
C ASN A 274 12.40 15.19 -27.94
N LYS A 275 13.52 14.88 -27.26
CA LYS A 275 14.85 15.11 -27.85
C LYS A 275 15.17 14.14 -28.99
N ASN A 276 14.65 12.91 -28.94
CA ASN A 276 14.82 11.95 -30.02
C ASN A 276 13.86 12.21 -31.19
N ASN A 277 12.63 12.66 -30.93
CA ASN A 277 11.71 13.07 -31.99
C ASN A 277 12.14 14.38 -32.65
N GLU A 278 12.61 15.38 -31.90
CA GLU A 278 13.22 16.59 -32.47
C GLU A 278 14.46 16.23 -33.28
N LYS A 279 15.41 15.44 -32.74
CA LYS A 279 16.58 15.01 -33.52
C LYS A 279 16.21 14.23 -34.78
N ARG A 280 15.15 13.41 -34.74
CA ARG A 280 14.66 12.64 -35.90
C ARG A 280 13.94 13.54 -36.91
N LEU A 281 13.15 14.51 -36.45
CA LEU A 281 12.52 15.54 -37.28
C LEU A 281 13.56 16.47 -37.91
N PHE A 282 14.57 16.91 -37.15
CA PHE A 282 15.68 17.72 -37.65
C PHE A 282 16.55 16.94 -38.63
N LYS A 283 16.81 15.65 -38.39
CA LYS A 283 17.56 14.80 -39.32
C LYS A 283 16.79 14.58 -40.63
N ASN A 284 15.50 14.22 -40.55
CA ASN A 284 14.65 14.05 -41.73
C ASN A 284 14.50 15.35 -42.53
N LYS A 285 14.38 16.51 -41.86
CA LYS A 285 14.31 17.81 -42.53
C LYS A 285 15.61 18.18 -43.23
N LYS A 286 16.76 17.77 -42.68
CA LYS A 286 18.08 18.01 -43.28
C LYS A 286 18.36 17.09 -44.47
N GLU A 287 17.88 15.84 -44.43
CA GLU A 287 17.94 14.90 -45.56
C GLU A 287 17.03 15.37 -46.71
N LEU A 288 15.78 15.80 -46.42
CA LEU A 288 14.88 16.37 -47.44
C LEU A 288 15.43 17.64 -48.11
N LEU A 289 16.10 18.52 -47.37
CA LEU A 289 16.74 19.72 -47.93
C LEU A 289 17.98 19.38 -48.79
N TYR A 290 18.67 18.28 -48.49
CA TYR A 290 19.82 17.82 -49.26
C TYR A 290 19.40 17.12 -50.57
N ASP A 291 18.25 16.44 -50.55
CA ASP A 291 17.68 15.81 -51.75
C ASP A 291 17.09 16.87 -52.71
N ASP A 292 16.38 17.89 -52.19
CA ASP A 292 15.85 19.02 -53.00
C ASP A 292 16.97 19.86 -53.65
N GLU A 293 18.11 20.07 -52.98
CA GLU A 293 19.25 20.81 -53.56
C GLU A 293 19.97 20.01 -54.65
N ASN A 294 20.03 18.68 -54.55
CA ASN A 294 20.65 17.84 -55.57
C ASN A 294 19.74 17.62 -56.79
N GLU A 295 18.42 17.56 -56.60
CA GLU A 295 17.45 17.38 -57.70
C GLU A 295 17.33 18.65 -58.57
N GLN A 296 17.57 19.85 -58.01
CA GLN A 296 17.61 21.11 -58.78
C GLN A 296 18.91 21.35 -59.56
N LEU A 297 20.00 20.64 -59.25
CA LEU A 297 21.30 20.80 -59.93
C LEU A 297 21.40 19.99 -61.23
N ASP A 298 20.59 18.95 -61.42
CA ASP A 298 20.66 18.05 -62.58
C ASP A 298 19.78 18.47 -63.78
N GLU A 299 18.98 19.53 -63.68
CA GLU A 299 17.99 19.91 -64.71
C GLU A 299 18.41 21.06 -65.66
N LYS A 300 19.69 21.48 -65.69
CA LYS A 300 20.16 22.55 -66.60
C LYS A 300 21.44 22.22 -67.37
N VAL A 301 21.34 21.39 -68.39
CA VAL A 301 22.25 21.44 -69.56
C VAL A 301 21.46 21.22 -70.86
N PRO A 302 21.17 22.26 -71.66
CA PRO A 302 20.64 22.10 -73.01
C PRO A 302 21.81 21.82 -73.98
N LEU A 303 21.76 20.67 -74.65
CA LEU A 303 22.56 20.36 -75.84
C LEU A 303 22.06 21.21 -77.02
N LEU A 304 22.83 22.22 -77.42
CA LEU A 304 22.68 22.89 -78.71
C LEU A 304 23.28 21.99 -79.81
N LYS A 305 22.43 21.64 -80.78
CA LYS A 305 22.81 21.03 -82.07
C LYS A 305 23.23 22.14 -83.03
N ASP A 306 24.41 22.02 -83.61
CA ASP A 306 24.80 22.74 -84.82
C ASP A 306 24.38 21.92 -86.05
N GLU A 307 23.54 22.50 -86.91
CA GLU A 307 23.37 22.11 -88.32
C GLU A 307 23.67 23.36 -89.18
N ASN A 308 24.64 23.17 -90.10
CA ASN A 308 25.11 24.04 -91.20
C ASN A 308 26.00 25.24 -90.89
#